data_AF-A0A228QG07-F1
#
_entry.id   AF-A0A228QG07-F1
#
_cell.length_a   1.000
_cell.length_b   1.000
_cell.length_c   1.000
_cell.angle_alpha   90.00
_cell.angle_beta   90.00
_cell.angle_gamma   90.00
#
_symmetry.space_group_name_H-M   'P 1'
#
loop_
_entity.id
_entity.type
_entity.pdbx_description
1 polymer ?
#
loop_
_entity_poly.entity_id
_entity_poly.type
_entity_poly.pdbx_seq_one_letter_code
_entity_poly.pdbx_strand_id
1 'polypeptide(L)'
;MPTGYTADIAKGITFEQYAWDCARAFGALVTLRDDPRAPIPERFEPDTYYQKRLEEVHATLERISTWTPDQVVTEYRRQFDARMVEYQARIDAATALRAKYDAMLAQVRAWQPPTPNHVNYKAFMESQIVESIKFDCCLEYDSAPLPQEPAAWHAEWIADLKATVTRCEQQQRDEVKRAHDRTQWIQAIRESFAKEQS
;
A
#
# COMPACT_ATOMS: atom_id res chain seq x y z
N MET A 1 -15.20 -17.45 29.59
CA MET A 1 -15.66 -16.75 28.36
C MET A 1 -15.35 -17.67 27.19
N PRO A 2 -16.33 -18.19 26.44
CA PRO A 2 -16.05 -18.94 25.22
C PRO A 2 -15.34 -18.03 24.21
N THR A 3 -14.34 -18.56 23.52
CA THR A 3 -13.74 -17.89 22.35
C THR A 3 -14.74 -17.89 21.20
N GLY A 4 -14.52 -17.01 20.20
CA GLY A 4 -15.32 -17.00 18.97
C GLY A 4 -15.41 -18.37 18.28
N TYR A 5 -14.36 -19.20 18.37
CA TYR A 5 -14.34 -20.55 17.79
C TYR A 5 -15.09 -21.59 18.63
N THR A 6 -15.21 -21.39 19.94
CA THR A 6 -15.82 -22.37 20.86
C THR A 6 -17.27 -22.05 21.22
N ALA A 7 -17.75 -20.85 20.90
CA ALA A 7 -19.09 -20.39 21.28
C ALA A 7 -20.21 -21.27 20.72
N ASP A 8 -20.00 -21.82 19.53
CA ASP A 8 -21.01 -22.63 18.83
C ASP A 8 -20.98 -24.11 19.24
N ILE A 9 -19.94 -24.57 19.96
CA ILE A 9 -19.91 -25.93 20.55
C ILE A 9 -21.11 -26.13 21.49
N ALA A 10 -21.46 -25.12 22.28
CA ALA A 10 -22.62 -25.17 23.18
C ALA A 10 -23.96 -25.30 22.44
N LYS A 11 -23.99 -24.98 21.13
CA LYS A 11 -25.17 -25.11 20.25
C LYS A 11 -25.24 -26.47 19.56
N GLY A 12 -24.28 -27.36 19.80
CA GLY A 12 -24.27 -28.72 19.27
C GLY A 12 -23.77 -28.83 17.82
N ILE A 13 -22.82 -27.98 17.40
CA ILE A 13 -22.17 -28.11 16.08
C ILE A 13 -21.40 -29.43 15.95
N THR A 14 -21.22 -29.90 14.72
CA THR A 14 -20.42 -31.09 14.42
C THR A 14 -18.92 -30.81 14.56
N PHE A 15 -18.11 -31.87 14.69
CA PHE A 15 -16.65 -31.74 14.68
C PHE A 15 -16.14 -31.13 13.38
N GLU A 16 -16.69 -31.52 12.23
CA GLU A 16 -16.36 -30.94 10.93
C GLU A 16 -16.65 -29.44 10.89
N GLN A 17 -17.81 -28.99 11.39
CA GLN A 17 -18.14 -27.57 11.48
C GLN A 17 -17.13 -26.81 12.34
N TYR A 18 -16.81 -27.33 13.53
CA TYR A 18 -15.82 -26.74 14.43
C TYR A 18 -14.41 -26.66 13.78
N ALA A 19 -13.99 -27.71 13.06
CA ALA A 19 -12.70 -27.75 12.38
C ALA A 19 -12.62 -26.70 11.26
N TRP A 20 -13.68 -26.53 10.45
CA TRP A 20 -13.74 -25.49 9.42
C TRP A 20 -13.76 -24.07 9.99
N ASP A 21 -14.39 -23.86 11.15
CA ASP A 21 -14.36 -22.57 11.85
C ASP A 21 -12.95 -22.24 12.34
N CYS A 22 -12.23 -23.22 12.88
CA CYS A 22 -10.83 -23.05 13.26
C CYS A 22 -9.92 -22.85 12.04
N ALA A 23 -10.17 -23.54 10.92
CA ALA A 23 -9.39 -23.46 9.70
C ALA A 23 -9.30 -22.02 9.14
N ARG A 24 -10.33 -21.18 9.37
CA ARG A 24 -10.33 -19.75 8.98
C ARG A 24 -9.26 -18.91 9.69
N ALA A 25 -8.70 -19.38 10.80
CA ALA A 25 -7.60 -18.71 11.49
C ALA A 25 -6.22 -19.04 10.90
N PHE A 26 -6.12 -19.99 9.97
CA PHE A 26 -4.86 -20.57 9.54
C PHE A 26 -4.73 -20.69 8.02
N GLY A 27 -3.48 -20.77 7.56
CA GLY A 27 -3.11 -21.20 6.22
C GLY A 27 -3.90 -20.50 5.11
N ALA A 28 -4.59 -21.29 4.29
CA ALA A 28 -5.25 -20.83 3.08
C ALA A 28 -6.48 -19.93 3.30
N LEU A 29 -7.08 -19.97 4.50
CA LEU A 29 -8.34 -19.29 4.81
C LEU A 29 -8.17 -18.07 5.72
N VAL A 30 -6.94 -17.68 6.06
CA VAL A 30 -6.68 -16.54 6.95
C VAL A 30 -7.32 -15.24 6.48
N THR A 31 -7.48 -15.06 5.16
CA THR A 31 -8.17 -13.90 4.57
C THR A 31 -9.67 -13.89 4.82
N LEU A 32 -10.26 -15.01 5.25
CA LEU A 32 -11.66 -15.16 5.60
C LEU A 32 -11.89 -15.07 7.12
N ARG A 33 -10.83 -14.85 7.93
CA ARG A 33 -10.91 -14.83 9.39
C ARG A 33 -11.94 -13.81 9.90
N ASP A 34 -11.98 -12.65 9.28
CA ASP A 34 -12.79 -11.52 9.74
C ASP A 34 -14.20 -11.51 9.10
N ASP A 35 -14.50 -12.47 8.20
CA ASP A 35 -15.83 -12.74 7.65
C ASP A 35 -16.23 -14.22 7.83
N PRO A 36 -16.81 -14.58 9.00
CA PRO A 36 -17.18 -15.96 9.31
C PRO A 36 -18.23 -16.56 8.37
N ARG A 37 -19.00 -15.71 7.65
CA ARG A 37 -20.07 -16.15 6.74
C ARG A 37 -19.57 -16.30 5.30
N ALA A 38 -18.35 -15.87 5.00
CA ALA A 38 -17.78 -16.03 3.68
C ALA A 38 -17.74 -17.52 3.28
N PRO A 39 -18.19 -17.85 2.06
CA PRO A 39 -18.10 -19.22 1.56
C PRO A 39 -16.63 -19.62 1.45
N ILE A 40 -16.31 -20.82 1.95
CA ILE A 40 -14.98 -21.41 1.79
C ILE A 40 -14.85 -21.85 0.33
N PRO A 41 -13.90 -21.29 -0.44
CA PRO A 41 -13.76 -21.62 -1.85
C PRO A 41 -13.37 -23.09 -2.04
N GLU A 42 -13.75 -23.67 -3.17
CA GLU A 42 -13.30 -25.01 -3.58
C GLU A 42 -11.87 -24.98 -4.13
N ARG A 43 -11.49 -23.84 -4.72
CA ARG A 43 -10.19 -23.60 -5.34
C ARG A 43 -9.83 -22.12 -5.25
N PHE A 44 -8.54 -21.84 -5.15
CA PHE A 44 -7.99 -20.51 -5.36
C PHE A 44 -7.40 -20.40 -6.76
N GLU A 45 -7.67 -19.27 -7.41
CA GLU A 45 -7.02 -18.91 -8.65
C GLU A 45 -5.94 -17.85 -8.40
N PRO A 46 -4.85 -17.84 -9.18
CA PRO A 46 -3.84 -16.80 -9.10
C PRO A 46 -4.42 -15.43 -9.45
N ASP A 47 -3.99 -14.38 -8.77
CA ASP A 47 -4.29 -13.00 -9.21
C ASP A 47 -3.63 -12.70 -10.58
N THR A 48 -4.31 -11.90 -11.40
CA THR A 48 -3.83 -11.44 -12.72
C THR A 48 -2.97 -10.18 -12.66
N TYR A 49 -2.81 -9.57 -11.48
CA TYR A 49 -2.07 -8.32 -11.29
C TYR A 49 -0.66 -8.36 -11.89
N TYR A 50 0.14 -9.37 -11.54
CA TYR A 50 1.53 -9.46 -12.03
C TYR A 50 1.61 -9.81 -13.51
N GLN A 51 0.67 -10.59 -14.04
CA GLN A 51 0.55 -10.83 -15.47
C GLN A 51 0.29 -9.53 -16.24
N LYS A 52 -0.72 -8.74 -15.84
CA LYS A 52 -1.03 -7.45 -16.48
C LYS A 52 0.14 -6.49 -16.36
N ARG A 53 0.81 -6.45 -15.20
CA ARG A 53 1.99 -5.63 -14.98
C ARG A 53 3.15 -6.02 -15.89
N LEU A 54 3.36 -7.31 -16.15
CA LEU A 54 4.37 -7.78 -17.09
C LEU A 54 4.09 -7.28 -18.51
N GLU A 55 2.84 -7.40 -18.96
CA GLU A 55 2.41 -6.91 -20.28
C GLU A 55 2.70 -5.41 -20.44
N GLU A 56 2.33 -4.60 -19.45
CA GLU A 56 2.59 -3.14 -19.43
C GLU A 56 4.09 -2.81 -19.46
N VAL A 57 4.89 -3.50 -18.65
CA VAL A 57 6.33 -3.25 -18.52
C VAL A 57 7.06 -3.68 -19.79
N HIS A 58 6.70 -4.82 -20.39
CA HIS A 58 7.26 -5.27 -21.66
C HIS A 58 6.93 -4.29 -22.79
N ALA A 59 5.66 -3.90 -22.95
CA ALA A 59 5.25 -2.93 -23.97
C ALA A 59 5.99 -1.59 -23.80
N THR A 60 6.19 -1.15 -22.55
CA THR A 60 6.98 0.06 -22.26
C THR A 60 8.43 -0.13 -22.64
N LEU A 61 9.06 -1.23 -22.24
CA LEU A 61 10.47 -1.52 -22.52
C LEU A 61 10.73 -1.59 -24.03
N GLU A 62 9.90 -2.31 -24.78
CA GLU A 62 9.98 -2.39 -26.24
C GLU A 62 9.88 -1.01 -26.88
N ARG A 63 8.87 -0.23 -26.47
CA ARG A 63 8.66 1.13 -26.98
C ARG A 63 9.86 2.02 -26.73
N ILE A 64 10.35 2.12 -25.50
CA ILE A 64 11.44 3.05 -25.18
C ILE A 64 12.80 2.58 -25.69
N SER A 65 13.00 1.27 -25.87
CA SER A 65 14.26 0.72 -26.41
C SER A 65 14.50 1.10 -27.87
N THR A 66 13.47 1.56 -28.58
CA THR A 66 13.55 1.98 -29.99
C THR A 66 13.67 3.49 -30.17
N TRP A 67 13.75 4.25 -29.07
CA TRP A 67 13.83 5.70 -29.14
C TRP A 67 15.13 6.20 -29.76
N THR A 68 15.03 7.25 -30.59
CA THR A 68 16.19 8.00 -31.07
C THR A 68 16.74 8.91 -29.98
N PRO A 69 18.01 9.37 -30.10
CA PRO A 69 18.57 10.34 -29.15
C PRO A 69 17.69 11.60 -28.97
N ASP A 70 17.11 12.12 -30.06
CA ASP A 70 16.24 13.31 -29.99
C ASP A 70 14.93 13.04 -29.23
N GLN A 71 14.35 11.85 -29.38
CA GLN A 71 13.17 11.43 -28.61
C GLN A 71 13.50 11.30 -27.13
N VAL A 72 14.65 10.71 -26.80
CA VAL A 72 15.15 10.61 -25.42
C VAL A 72 15.31 12.00 -24.81
N VAL A 73 15.97 12.94 -25.49
CA VAL A 73 16.15 14.32 -25.01
C VAL A 73 14.82 15.02 -24.81
N THR A 74 13.90 14.88 -25.77
CA THR A 74 12.57 15.52 -25.71
C THR A 74 11.76 15.02 -24.53
N GLU A 75 11.70 13.70 -24.33
CA GLU A 75 10.95 13.12 -23.22
C GLU A 75 11.60 13.42 -21.88
N TYR A 76 12.94 13.34 -21.79
CA TYR A 76 13.66 13.68 -20.57
C TYR A 76 13.32 15.10 -20.12
N ARG A 77 13.37 16.08 -21.03
CA ARG A 77 13.00 17.47 -20.74
C ARG A 77 11.56 17.57 -20.25
N ARG A 78 10.62 16.92 -20.94
CA ARG A 78 9.21 16.90 -20.53
C ARG A 78 9.02 16.37 -19.10
N GLN A 79 9.67 15.26 -18.74
CA GLN A 79 9.56 14.69 -17.40
C GLN A 79 10.28 15.52 -16.34
N PHE A 80 11.46 16.06 -16.67
CA PHE A 80 12.22 16.93 -15.78
C PHE A 80 11.44 18.22 -15.47
N ASP A 81 10.91 18.89 -16.48
CA ASP A 81 10.11 20.11 -16.33
C ASP A 81 8.85 19.84 -15.51
N ALA A 82 8.16 18.73 -15.75
CA ALA A 82 7.00 18.33 -14.95
C ALA A 82 7.36 18.11 -13.47
N ARG A 83 8.44 17.40 -13.19
CA ARG A 83 8.94 17.19 -11.81
C ARG A 83 9.34 18.50 -11.14
N MET A 84 9.94 19.43 -11.88
CA MET A 84 10.29 20.76 -11.38
C MET A 84 9.03 21.57 -11.02
N VAL A 85 7.99 21.51 -11.85
CA VAL A 85 6.69 22.17 -11.56
C VAL A 85 6.04 21.57 -10.32
N GLU A 86 5.98 20.24 -10.21
CA GLU A 86 5.43 19.55 -9.04
C GLU A 86 6.22 19.84 -7.76
N TYR A 87 7.56 19.88 -7.86
CA TYR A 87 8.42 20.27 -6.75
C TYR A 87 8.10 21.70 -6.30
N GLN A 88 8.08 22.66 -7.22
CA GLN A 88 7.78 24.05 -6.88
C GLN A 88 6.37 24.19 -6.27
N ALA A 89 5.38 23.51 -6.83
CA ALA A 89 4.02 23.52 -6.30
C ALA A 89 3.93 23.00 -4.86
N ARG A 90 4.71 21.97 -4.50
CA ARG A 90 4.79 21.46 -3.12
C ARG A 90 5.45 22.46 -2.18
N ILE A 91 6.56 23.08 -2.61
CA ILE A 91 7.23 24.15 -1.84
C ILE A 91 6.28 25.31 -1.58
N ASP A 92 5.56 25.76 -2.61
CA ASP A 92 4.61 26.87 -2.52
C ASP A 92 3.43 26.51 -1.61
N ALA A 93 2.89 25.30 -1.74
CA ALA A 93 1.79 24.81 -0.89
C ALA A 93 2.20 24.71 0.58
N ALA A 94 3.37 24.13 0.88
CA ALA A 94 3.89 24.03 2.23
C ALA A 94 4.16 25.41 2.84
N THR A 95 4.72 26.34 2.06
CA THR A 95 4.97 27.72 2.49
C THR A 95 3.67 28.45 2.80
N ALA A 96 2.67 28.34 1.91
CA ALA A 96 1.37 28.96 2.09
C ALA A 96 0.60 28.37 3.29
N LEU A 97 0.72 27.06 3.52
CA LEU A 97 0.11 26.39 4.68
C LEU A 97 0.78 26.82 5.98
N ARG A 98 2.11 26.86 6.02
CA ARG A 98 2.89 27.35 7.17
C ARG A 98 2.49 28.76 7.55
N ALA A 99 2.34 29.67 6.58
CA ALA A 99 1.90 31.03 6.85
C ALA A 99 0.52 31.10 7.54
N LYS A 100 -0.43 30.21 7.16
CA LYS A 100 -1.74 30.12 7.82
C LYS A 100 -1.61 29.61 9.26
N TYR A 101 -0.79 28.59 9.49
CA TYR A 101 -0.54 28.07 10.83
C TYR A 101 0.17 29.09 11.72
N ASP A 102 1.20 29.78 11.23
CA ASP A 102 1.91 30.81 11.97
C ASP A 102 0.96 31.97 12.34
N ALA A 103 0.05 32.37 11.45
CA ALA A 103 -0.96 33.37 11.74
C ALA A 103 -1.97 32.93 12.82
N MET A 104 -2.40 31.67 12.81
CA MET A 104 -3.28 31.14 13.86
C MET A 104 -2.55 30.99 15.19
N LEU A 105 -1.30 30.51 15.16
CA LEU A 105 -0.45 30.36 16.34
C LEU A 105 -0.23 31.71 17.02
N ALA A 106 -0.01 32.78 16.24
CA ALA A 106 0.07 34.14 16.77
C ALA A 106 -1.20 34.56 17.53
N GLN A 107 -2.39 34.23 16.99
CA GLN A 107 -3.67 34.51 17.65
C GLN A 107 -3.84 33.71 18.94
N VAL A 108 -3.55 32.40 18.92
CA VAL A 108 -3.60 31.54 20.12
C VAL A 108 -2.66 32.07 21.20
N ARG A 109 -1.44 32.48 20.83
CA ARG A 109 -0.46 33.06 21.77
C ARG A 109 -0.90 34.39 22.34
N ALA A 110 -1.54 35.26 21.55
CA ALA A 110 -2.07 36.54 22.02
C ALA A 110 -3.34 36.39 22.88
N TRP A 111 -4.11 35.33 22.68
CA TRP A 111 -5.36 35.10 23.40
C TRP A 111 -5.13 34.89 24.90
N GLN A 112 -5.88 35.62 25.74
CA GLN A 112 -5.86 35.42 27.19
C GLN A 112 -6.92 34.39 27.59
N PRO A 113 -6.54 33.29 28.26
CA PRO A 113 -7.50 32.31 28.76
C PRO A 113 -8.50 32.97 29.73
N PRO A 114 -9.82 32.74 29.58
CA PRO A 114 -10.84 33.45 30.35
C PRO A 114 -10.88 33.01 31.81
N THR A 115 -10.39 31.80 32.12
CA THR A 115 -10.26 31.29 33.50
C THR A 115 -9.00 30.45 33.64
N PRO A 116 -8.51 30.20 34.86
CA PRO A 116 -7.36 29.32 35.10
C PRO A 116 -7.50 27.92 34.49
N ASN A 117 -8.73 27.38 34.42
CA ASN A 117 -8.98 26.06 33.83
C ASN A 117 -8.70 25.99 32.32
N HIS A 118 -8.62 27.14 31.63
CA HIS A 118 -8.38 27.21 30.19
C HIS A 118 -6.89 27.38 29.83
N VAL A 119 -5.99 27.47 30.81
CA VAL A 119 -4.55 27.57 30.57
C VAL A 119 -4.03 26.33 29.82
N ASN A 120 -4.41 25.14 30.27
CA ASN A 120 -4.03 23.89 29.60
C ASN A 120 -4.71 23.74 28.23
N TYR A 121 -5.91 24.28 28.06
CA TYR A 121 -6.59 24.30 26.77
C TYR A 121 -5.83 25.16 25.74
N LYS A 122 -5.36 26.35 26.14
CA LYS A 122 -4.47 27.17 25.30
C LYS A 122 -3.19 26.44 24.93
N ALA A 123 -2.52 25.83 25.92
CA ALA A 123 -1.29 25.08 25.68
C ALA A 123 -1.50 23.93 24.70
N PHE A 124 -2.63 23.23 24.81
CA PHE A 124 -3.02 22.18 23.86
C PHE A 124 -3.24 22.74 22.45
N MET A 125 -4.00 23.83 22.29
CA MET A 125 -4.18 24.47 20.98
C MET A 125 -2.84 24.84 20.32
N GLU A 126 -1.92 25.41 21.10
CA GLU A 126 -0.58 25.73 20.61
C GLU A 126 0.20 24.47 20.21
N SER A 127 0.16 23.40 21.02
CA SER A 127 0.88 22.17 20.70
C SER A 127 0.38 21.52 19.42
N GLN A 128 -0.94 21.51 19.18
CA GLN A 128 -1.51 20.96 17.95
C GLN A 128 -1.01 21.71 16.71
N ILE A 129 -0.96 23.04 16.75
CA ILE A 129 -0.48 23.84 15.61
C ILE A 129 1.02 23.62 15.38
N VAL A 130 1.83 23.59 16.45
CA VAL A 130 3.27 23.36 16.35
C VAL A 130 3.57 21.96 15.77
N GLU A 131 2.83 20.94 16.20
CA GLU A 131 2.96 19.59 15.65
C GLU A 131 2.54 19.54 14.17
N SER A 132 1.41 20.13 13.79
CA SER A 132 0.99 20.23 12.39
C SER A 132 2.01 20.94 11.51
N ILE A 133 2.60 22.04 11.97
CA ILE A 133 3.69 22.71 11.24
C ILE A 133 4.86 21.76 11.00
N LYS A 134 5.22 20.93 11.98
CA LYS A 134 6.31 19.97 11.85
C LYS A 134 6.00 18.86 10.84
N PHE A 135 4.77 18.38 10.76
CA PHE A 135 4.41 17.28 9.86
C PHE A 135 4.00 17.75 8.47
N ASP A 136 3.09 18.72 8.39
CA ASP A 136 2.44 19.14 7.14
C ASP A 136 3.30 20.12 6.34
N CYS A 137 4.24 20.83 6.99
CA CYS A 137 5.10 21.82 6.36
C CYS A 137 6.59 21.40 6.36
N CYS A 138 6.88 20.12 6.61
CA CYS A 138 8.24 19.61 6.56
C CYS A 138 8.73 19.52 5.12
N LEU A 139 9.82 20.20 4.81
CA LEU A 139 10.51 20.14 3.51
C LEU A 139 11.90 19.50 3.62
N GLU A 140 12.22 18.87 4.75
CA GLU A 140 13.55 18.30 5.03
C GLU A 140 13.96 17.23 4.02
N TYR A 141 12.98 16.44 3.55
CA TYR A 141 13.18 15.38 2.56
C TYR A 141 12.83 15.83 1.13
N ASP A 142 12.46 17.09 0.93
CA ASP A 142 12.12 17.65 -0.37
C ASP A 142 13.37 18.18 -1.08
N SER A 143 13.98 17.32 -1.89
CA SER A 143 15.08 17.70 -2.77
C SER A 143 14.56 18.17 -4.13
N ALA A 144 15.15 19.26 -4.62
CA ALA A 144 14.92 19.69 -6.00
C ALA A 144 15.39 18.58 -6.95
N PRO A 145 14.63 18.27 -8.02
CA PRO A 145 15.08 17.38 -9.08
C PRO A 145 16.44 17.84 -9.61
N LEU A 146 17.43 16.95 -9.57
CA LEU A 146 18.75 17.22 -10.13
C LEU A 146 18.78 16.87 -11.62
N PRO A 147 19.37 17.72 -12.47
CA PRO A 147 19.50 17.41 -13.88
C PRO A 147 20.43 16.21 -14.06
N GLN A 148 20.05 15.34 -14.98
CA GLN A 148 20.81 14.18 -15.43
C GLN A 148 21.07 14.30 -16.94
N GLU A 149 22.10 13.61 -17.41
CA GLU A 149 22.32 13.46 -18.85
C GLU A 149 21.20 12.55 -19.44
N PRO A 150 20.53 12.95 -20.54
CA PRO A 150 19.37 12.23 -21.06
C PRO A 150 19.63 10.75 -21.43
N ALA A 151 20.79 10.41 -22.00
CA ALA A 151 21.10 9.03 -22.33
C ALA A 151 21.33 8.16 -21.09
N ALA A 152 21.96 8.71 -20.04
CA ALA A 152 22.12 8.05 -18.75
C ALA A 152 20.75 7.80 -18.08
N TRP A 153 19.87 8.81 -18.09
CA TRP A 153 18.49 8.68 -17.59
C TRP A 153 17.72 7.56 -18.31
N HIS A 154 17.84 7.50 -19.64
CA HIS A 154 17.18 6.48 -20.45
C HIS A 154 17.74 5.08 -20.21
N ALA A 155 19.06 4.96 -20.06
CA ALA A 155 19.72 3.70 -19.73
C ALA A 155 19.30 3.16 -18.35
N GLU A 156 19.22 4.04 -17.35
CA GLU A 156 18.69 3.70 -16.01
C GLU A 156 17.24 3.26 -16.07
N TRP A 157 16.39 3.99 -16.81
CA TRP A 157 14.99 3.60 -16.97
C TRP A 157 14.84 2.21 -17.61
N ILE A 158 15.63 1.90 -18.64
CA ILE A 158 15.67 0.56 -19.24
C ILE A 158 16.13 -0.49 -18.22
N ALA A 159 17.15 -0.21 -17.42
CA ALA A 159 17.65 -1.12 -16.39
C ALA A 159 16.59 -1.41 -15.31
N ASP A 160 15.88 -0.38 -14.85
CA ASP A 160 14.81 -0.48 -13.86
C ASP A 160 13.61 -1.29 -14.38
N LEU A 161 13.25 -1.11 -15.65
CA LEU A 161 12.19 -1.91 -16.27
C LEU A 161 12.60 -3.37 -16.38
N LYS A 162 13.86 -3.68 -16.75
CA LYS A 162 14.37 -5.06 -16.77
C LYS A 162 14.33 -5.69 -15.38
N ALA A 163 14.77 -4.97 -14.35
CA ALA A 163 14.68 -5.46 -12.97
C ALA A 163 13.22 -5.67 -12.53
N THR A 164 12.32 -4.78 -12.98
CA THR A 164 10.88 -4.91 -12.72
C THR A 164 10.30 -6.16 -13.39
N VAL A 165 10.67 -6.45 -14.64
CA VAL A 165 10.27 -7.71 -15.33
C VAL A 165 10.67 -8.90 -14.48
N THR A 166 11.95 -9.02 -14.11
CA THR A 166 12.44 -10.15 -13.31
C THR A 166 11.68 -10.31 -12.00
N ARG A 167 11.41 -9.20 -11.30
CA ARG A 167 10.62 -9.22 -10.06
C ARG A 167 9.18 -9.67 -10.31
N CYS A 168 8.51 -9.13 -11.32
CA CYS A 168 7.12 -9.47 -11.63
C CYS A 168 6.97 -10.91 -12.08
N GLU A 169 7.92 -11.46 -12.86
CA GLU A 169 7.94 -12.88 -13.22
C GLU A 169 8.04 -13.77 -11.99
N GLN A 170 8.92 -13.43 -11.04
CA GLN A 170 9.04 -14.17 -9.79
C GLN A 170 7.74 -14.10 -8.98
N GLN A 171 7.16 -12.92 -8.84
CA GLN A 171 5.91 -12.74 -8.11
C GLN A 171 4.73 -13.47 -8.77
N GLN A 172 4.68 -13.53 -10.11
CA GLN A 172 3.68 -14.31 -10.83
C GLN A 172 3.84 -15.81 -10.54
N ARG A 173 5.08 -16.34 -10.55
CA ARG A 173 5.33 -17.74 -10.17
C ARG A 173 4.91 -18.01 -8.73
N ASP A 174 5.24 -17.11 -7.82
CA ASP A 174 4.88 -17.24 -6.41
C ASP A 174 3.37 -17.13 -6.19
N GLU A 175 2.67 -16.30 -6.94
CA GLU A 175 1.20 -16.20 -6.92
C GLU A 175 0.54 -17.49 -7.39
N VAL A 176 1.01 -18.05 -8.53
CA VAL A 176 0.52 -19.34 -9.04
C VAL A 176 0.76 -20.45 -8.02
N LYS A 177 1.97 -20.51 -7.43
CA LYS A 177 2.28 -21.48 -6.38
C LYS A 177 1.40 -21.29 -5.15
N ARG A 178 1.20 -20.06 -4.67
CA ARG A 178 0.33 -19.76 -3.52
C ARG A 178 -1.11 -20.19 -3.78
N ALA A 179 -1.67 -19.91 -4.96
CA ALA A 179 -3.02 -20.34 -5.30
C ALA A 179 -3.16 -21.87 -5.32
N HIS A 180 -2.18 -22.55 -5.91
CA HIS A 180 -2.12 -24.01 -5.92
C HIS A 180 -2.02 -24.60 -4.50
N ASP A 181 -1.05 -24.15 -3.70
CA ASP A 181 -0.84 -24.65 -2.34
C ASP A 181 -2.06 -24.41 -1.44
N ARG A 182 -2.70 -23.25 -1.57
CA ARG A 182 -3.95 -22.95 -0.84
C ARG A 182 -5.09 -23.87 -1.25
N THR A 183 -5.18 -24.22 -2.53
CA THR A 183 -6.17 -25.16 -3.05
C THR A 183 -5.93 -26.56 -2.48
N GLN A 184 -4.69 -27.05 -2.53
CA GLN A 184 -4.31 -28.34 -1.95
C GLN A 184 -4.60 -28.39 -0.44
N TRP A 185 -4.35 -27.29 0.28
CA TRP A 185 -4.62 -27.20 1.71
C TRP A 185 -6.10 -27.37 2.04
N ILE A 186 -7.02 -26.71 1.30
CA ILE A 186 -8.46 -26.90 1.51
C ILE A 186 -8.89 -28.32 1.12
N GLN A 187 -8.40 -28.84 -0.01
CA GLN A 187 -8.74 -30.18 -0.48
C GLN A 187 -8.35 -31.26 0.54
N ALA A 188 -7.17 -31.15 1.16
CA ALA A 188 -6.73 -32.08 2.19
C ALA A 188 -7.69 -32.12 3.41
N ILE A 189 -8.22 -30.97 3.84
CA ILE A 189 -9.22 -30.91 4.92
C ILE A 189 -10.55 -31.51 4.47
N ARG A 190 -11.00 -31.25 3.24
CA ARG A 190 -12.23 -31.86 2.69
C ARG A 190 -12.12 -33.38 2.64
N GLU A 191 -10.99 -33.89 2.16
CA GLU A 191 -10.73 -35.34 2.06
C GLU A 191 -10.64 -36.02 3.43
N SER A 192 -10.17 -35.34 4.49
CA SER A 192 -10.12 -35.95 5.82
C SER A 192 -11.50 -36.27 6.36
N PHE A 193 -12.51 -35.46 6.07
CA PHE A 193 -13.90 -35.70 6.50
C PHE A 193 -14.68 -36.61 5.54
N ALA A 194 -14.33 -36.63 4.25
CA ALA A 194 -14.95 -37.56 3.30
C ALA A 194 -14.62 -39.03 3.61
N LYS A 195 -13.41 -39.30 4.13
CA LYS A 195 -12.97 -40.65 4.52
C LYS A 195 -13.63 -41.19 5.79
N GLU A 196 -14.16 -40.33 6.64
CA GLU A 196 -14.88 -40.74 7.87
C GLU A 196 -16.34 -41.15 7.60
N GLN A 197 -16.84 -40.95 6.37
CA GLN A 197 -18.21 -41.25 5.95
C GLN A 197 -18.34 -42.50 5.04
N SER A 198 -17.23 -43.20 4.74
CA SER A 198 -17.20 -44.50 4.02
C SER A 198 -16.87 -45.65 4.96
#